data_AF-A0A1W7RGG9-F1
#
_entry.id   AF-A0A1W7RGG9-F1
#
_cell.length_a   1.000
_cell.length_b   1.000
_cell.length_c   1.000
_cell.angle_alpha   90.00
_cell.angle_beta   90.00
_cell.angle_gamma   90.00
#
_symmetry.space_group_name_H-M   'P 1'
#
loop_
_entity.id
_entity.type
_entity.pdbx_description
1 polymer ?
#
loop_
_entity_poly.entity_id
_entity_poly.type
_entity_poly.pdbx_seq_one_letter_code
_entity_poly.pdbx_strand_id
1 'polypeptide(L)'
;MARPEAEAEVHPLKAREAPASPGTEARDAEKEAGGGAQPERLSQWRTAAFFLSLYLCLGLAFAFSFVIPCPVRPASRTAWSRAYDDAAAYAFLAARDADGDRVQDLLVAFQAGPGSRNISGAGHGSCSGGGFAPPCAFLAAHSGTNGSTLWERPVAQELLLMDCSVEHGGSPACLVIGNPASLVLLDLETGQTQWNETAIFGANSTVLSPLLKIPDIDRDGVPDFLVFAVTGEETKSFFFSGTFGTQKKFSGSLHLPGLIGHLLHITKSGAHYILFYTAKALFAYSLKELYRMAVGPASPALASLKEDADWEMAIPHKARQVPLASSGDIQYVTKLSEKSGSHILVARSAMLELVNGQQLSSLWVVGVPHILREPILGAFGPDEIAVVIESRVSSVTKKVTIVEGSSGAIKWEVELLSEIQSPKPASLATADRRSIFLFWGLYQNERNETGSWHGSQQQQRLYLFHPSLPTVLLELSNSTEPIVAFEGLLFERSRHACYVLLVGPQVGSYPGRVILSKRKLKEDIFSSHVIWLNQMPQDSDQNVRDYFHRMRFRTFG
;
A
#
# COMPACT_ATOMS: atom_id res chain seq x y z
N MET A 1 -8.58 20.39 62.12
CA MET A 1 -7.32 19.72 62.47
C MET A 1 -6.57 19.45 61.17
N ALA A 2 -5.34 19.97 61.08
CA ALA A 2 -4.27 19.71 60.09
C ALA A 2 -4.48 20.07 58.60
N ARG A 3 -3.46 20.76 58.07
CA ARG A 3 -3.24 21.32 56.73
C ARG A 3 -2.94 20.26 55.66
N PRO A 4 -3.02 20.62 54.36
CA PRO A 4 -2.34 19.93 53.28
C PRO A 4 -0.89 20.44 53.13
N GLU A 5 0.06 19.51 53.00
CA GLU A 5 1.45 19.67 52.55
C GLU A 5 1.63 18.69 51.38
N ALA A 6 2.47 18.84 50.37
CA ALA A 6 3.18 19.94 49.74
C ALA A 6 3.63 19.40 48.35
N GLU A 7 3.80 20.29 47.38
CA GLU A 7 4.37 20.01 46.06
C GLU A 7 5.82 19.50 46.17
N ALA A 8 6.24 18.64 45.24
CA ALA A 8 7.63 18.23 45.07
C ALA A 8 8.02 18.26 43.59
N GLU A 9 8.35 19.46 43.10
CA GLU A 9 9.41 19.66 42.11
C GLU A 9 10.77 19.54 42.83
N VAL A 10 11.72 18.75 42.32
CA VAL A 10 13.14 18.91 42.72
C VAL A 10 14.09 18.73 41.53
N HIS A 11 14.78 19.82 41.25
CA HIS A 11 15.99 20.00 40.45
C HIS A 11 17.16 19.05 40.82
N PRO A 12 18.10 18.82 39.88
CA PRO A 12 19.26 17.97 40.12
C PRO A 12 20.33 18.63 41.02
N LEU A 13 20.49 18.01 42.18
CA LEU A 13 21.68 17.68 42.96
C LEU A 13 23.01 18.43 42.71
N LYS A 14 23.33 19.25 43.71
CA LYS A 14 24.65 19.71 44.16
C LYS A 14 25.32 18.57 44.97
N ALA A 15 26.53 18.14 44.61
CA ALA A 15 27.29 17.14 45.37
C ALA A 15 28.27 17.80 46.36
N ARG A 16 27.82 17.82 47.62
CA ARG A 16 28.49 17.59 48.93
C ARG A 16 30.03 17.55 49.01
N GLU A 17 30.57 18.41 49.88
CA GLU A 17 31.88 18.26 50.56
C GLU A 17 31.81 17.33 51.77
N ALA A 18 32.94 16.69 52.10
CA ALA A 18 33.53 16.42 53.44
C ALA A 18 34.41 15.14 53.39
N PRO A 19 35.32 14.86 54.37
CA PRO A 19 35.95 15.70 55.41
C PRO A 19 37.48 15.46 55.58
N ALA A 20 38.15 16.26 56.42
CA ALA A 20 39.01 15.83 57.55
C ALA A 20 40.18 16.80 57.87
N SER A 21 40.14 17.37 59.08
CA SER A 21 41.29 17.75 59.91
C SER A 21 41.94 16.49 60.53
N PRO A 22 43.15 16.48 61.14
CA PRO A 22 43.99 17.58 61.68
C PRO A 22 45.40 17.60 61.02
N GLY A 23 46.29 18.60 61.11
CA GLY A 23 46.59 19.58 62.15
C GLY A 23 47.96 19.28 62.76
N THR A 24 49.06 19.81 62.18
CA THR A 24 50.31 20.36 62.77
C THR A 24 51.15 20.83 61.57
N GLU A 25 51.49 22.11 61.37
CA GLU A 25 52.63 22.89 61.90
C GLU A 25 52.52 24.25 61.16
N ALA A 26 52.92 25.43 61.60
CA ALA A 26 53.67 25.95 62.73
C ALA A 26 53.24 27.42 62.91
N ARG A 27 53.68 28.02 64.01
CA ARG A 27 53.46 29.44 64.32
C ARG A 27 54.34 30.37 63.47
N ASP A 28 53.74 31.51 63.16
CA ASP A 28 54.28 32.87 63.16
C ASP A 28 55.06 33.46 61.98
N ALA A 29 54.73 34.75 61.77
CA ALA A 29 55.48 35.85 61.18
C ALA A 29 55.60 35.88 59.63
N GLU A 30 55.44 37.00 58.92
CA GLU A 30 55.14 38.40 59.20
C GLU A 30 55.19 39.08 57.81
N LYS A 31 54.21 39.92 57.48
CA LYS A 31 54.38 41.28 56.92
C LYS A 31 53.20 41.74 56.06
N GLU A 32 52.73 42.90 56.47
CA GLU A 32 51.79 43.79 55.83
C GLU A 32 52.30 44.38 54.51
N ALA A 33 51.29 44.91 53.78
CA ALA A 33 51.33 46.02 52.82
C ALA A 33 51.98 45.73 51.45
N GLY A 34 51.32 45.93 50.31
CA GLY A 34 50.03 46.55 50.02
C GLY A 34 49.96 46.93 48.53
N GLY A 35 48.74 46.95 47.97
CA GLY A 35 48.40 47.48 46.64
C GLY A 35 48.34 46.40 45.54
N GLY A 36 47.26 46.18 44.79
CA GLY A 36 46.02 46.93 44.60
C GLY A 36 45.63 46.93 43.11
N ALA A 37 44.57 46.19 42.77
CA ALA A 37 43.79 46.15 41.50
C ALA A 37 44.47 45.57 40.23
N GLN A 38 43.84 44.75 39.36
CA GLN A 38 42.46 44.89 38.86
C GLN A 38 41.73 43.55 38.57
N PRO A 39 40.44 43.41 38.95
CA PRO A 39 39.56 42.28 38.59
C PRO A 39 38.82 42.45 37.23
N GLU A 40 38.98 43.57 36.53
CA GLU A 40 38.11 43.91 35.37
C GLU A 40 38.45 43.17 34.06
N ARG A 41 39.72 42.83 33.83
CA ARG A 41 40.15 42.19 32.56
C ARG A 41 39.65 40.75 32.40
N LEU A 42 39.47 40.02 33.50
CA LEU A 42 38.96 38.63 33.49
C LEU A 42 37.45 38.57 33.18
N SER A 43 36.70 39.63 33.51
CA SER A 43 35.29 39.76 33.14
C SER A 43 35.13 40.00 31.63
N GLN A 44 35.96 40.88 31.06
CA GLN A 44 35.88 41.22 29.63
C GLN A 44 36.19 40.04 28.71
N TRP A 45 37.13 39.16 29.07
CA TRP A 45 37.45 37.96 28.29
C TRP A 45 36.33 36.92 28.29
N ARG A 46 35.64 36.74 29.41
CA ARG A 46 34.48 35.83 29.49
C ARG A 46 33.30 36.35 28.69
N THR A 47 33.07 37.66 28.76
CA THR A 47 32.06 38.35 27.95
C THR A 47 32.38 38.26 26.46
N ALA A 48 33.64 38.47 26.06
CA ALA A 48 34.08 38.33 24.68
C ALA A 48 33.92 36.88 24.16
N ALA A 49 34.27 35.88 24.97
CA ALA A 49 34.08 34.48 24.62
C ALA A 49 32.59 34.11 24.46
N PHE A 50 31.71 34.65 25.32
CA PHE A 50 30.26 34.47 25.21
C PHE A 50 29.70 35.07 23.92
N PHE A 51 30.07 36.32 23.60
CA PHE A 51 29.60 36.96 22.37
C PHE A 51 30.18 36.31 21.11
N LEU A 52 31.43 35.82 21.16
CA LEU A 52 32.02 35.06 20.06
C LEU A 52 31.28 33.73 19.84
N SER A 53 30.94 33.01 20.91
CA SER A 53 30.15 31.78 20.84
C SER A 53 28.75 32.04 20.30
N LEU A 54 28.08 33.10 20.75
CA LEU A 54 26.77 33.51 20.25
C LEU A 54 26.84 33.89 18.77
N TYR A 55 27.86 34.66 18.37
CA TYR A 55 28.08 35.06 16.98
C TYR A 55 28.36 33.86 16.08
N LEU A 56 29.16 32.89 16.52
CA LEU A 56 29.38 31.65 15.79
C LEU A 56 28.10 30.82 15.67
N CYS A 57 27.29 30.74 16.73
CA CYS A 57 26.03 30.00 16.72
C CYS A 57 24.99 30.66 15.78
N LEU A 58 24.87 31.99 15.86
CA LEU A 58 24.02 32.78 14.96
C LEU A 58 24.53 32.69 13.52
N GLY A 59 25.83 32.81 13.29
CA GLY A 59 26.46 32.69 11.99
C GLY A 59 26.24 31.30 11.38
N LEU A 60 26.32 30.24 12.18
CA LEU A 60 26.03 28.88 11.76
C LEU A 60 24.54 28.72 11.38
N ALA A 61 23.62 29.20 12.22
CA ALA A 61 22.18 29.17 11.93
C ALA A 61 21.82 29.99 10.69
N PHE A 62 22.47 31.15 10.49
CA PHE A 62 22.30 32.00 9.32
C PHE A 62 22.87 31.33 8.07
N ALA A 63 24.05 30.70 8.16
CA ALA A 63 24.62 29.91 7.07
C ALA A 63 23.70 28.74 6.69
N PHE A 64 23.15 28.00 7.65
CA PHE A 64 22.19 26.94 7.38
C PHE A 64 20.85 27.45 6.82
N SER A 65 20.45 28.67 7.13
CA SER A 65 19.18 29.26 6.66
C SER A 65 19.30 29.92 5.29
N PHE A 66 20.48 30.47 4.93
CA PHE A 66 20.68 31.28 3.73
C PHE A 66 21.71 30.73 2.74
N VAL A 67 22.71 29.97 3.19
CA VAL A 67 23.76 29.38 2.32
C VAL A 67 23.37 27.99 1.83
N ILE A 68 22.60 27.23 2.61
CA ILE A 68 21.90 26.04 2.10
C ILE A 68 20.54 26.53 1.62
N PRO A 69 20.33 26.77 0.31
CA PRO A 69 18.99 27.02 -0.17
C PRO A 69 18.14 25.83 0.27
N CYS A 70 17.06 26.10 1.02
CA CYS A 70 15.98 25.12 1.12
C CYS A 70 15.70 24.69 -0.33
N PRO A 71 15.88 23.41 -0.69
CA PRO A 71 15.67 22.99 -2.08
C PRO A 71 14.29 23.49 -2.47
N VAL A 72 14.21 24.27 -3.55
CA VAL A 72 12.96 24.83 -4.06
C VAL A 72 12.07 23.63 -4.32
N ARG A 73 11.15 23.38 -3.39
CA ARG A 73 10.35 22.16 -3.42
C ARG A 73 9.44 22.27 -4.63
N PRO A 74 9.32 21.22 -5.45
CA PRO A 74 8.28 21.19 -6.45
C PRO A 74 6.94 21.40 -5.73
N ALA A 75 6.24 22.48 -6.07
CA ALA A 75 4.92 22.70 -5.52
C ALA A 75 3.98 21.64 -6.12
N SER A 76 3.77 20.53 -5.41
CA SER A 76 2.78 19.52 -5.83
C SER A 76 1.44 20.22 -5.98
N ARG A 77 0.90 20.19 -7.19
CA ARG A 77 -0.47 20.63 -7.48
C ARG A 77 -1.43 19.83 -6.61
N THR A 78 -2.45 20.52 -6.11
CA THR A 78 -3.48 19.94 -5.26
C THR A 78 -4.41 19.03 -6.05
N ALA A 79 -4.62 19.32 -7.34
CA ALA A 79 -5.33 18.46 -8.26
C ALA A 79 -4.76 18.59 -9.67
N TRP A 80 -4.84 17.49 -10.43
CA TRP A 80 -4.55 17.46 -11.87
C TRP A 80 -5.26 16.28 -12.52
N SER A 81 -5.43 16.34 -13.84
CA SER A 81 -5.97 15.24 -14.64
C SER A 81 -5.24 15.09 -15.98
N ARG A 82 -5.23 13.85 -16.48
CA ARG A 82 -4.70 13.45 -17.79
C ARG A 82 -5.74 12.62 -18.51
N ALA A 83 -5.94 12.94 -19.78
CA ALA A 83 -6.89 12.27 -20.64
C ALA A 83 -6.16 11.52 -21.75
N TYR A 84 -6.64 10.32 -22.02
CA TYR A 84 -6.25 9.48 -23.14
C TYR A 84 -7.47 9.30 -24.02
N ASP A 85 -7.39 9.87 -25.22
CA ASP A 85 -8.46 9.75 -26.22
C ASP A 85 -8.23 8.52 -27.09
N ASP A 86 -9.32 7.90 -27.53
CA ASP A 86 -9.31 6.64 -28.27
C ASP A 86 -8.53 5.54 -27.53
N ALA A 87 -8.84 5.36 -26.25
CA ALA A 87 -8.18 4.40 -25.37
C ALA A 87 -9.18 3.60 -24.53
N ALA A 88 -8.74 2.46 -24.01
CA ALA A 88 -9.46 1.67 -23.01
C ALA A 88 -8.51 1.32 -21.86
N ALA A 89 -8.94 1.53 -20.61
CA ALA A 89 -8.11 1.34 -19.43
C ALA A 89 -8.02 -0.13 -19.02
N TYR A 90 -6.82 -0.58 -18.66
CA TYR A 90 -6.66 -1.78 -17.85
C TYR A 90 -7.02 -1.44 -16.40
N ALA A 91 -7.56 -2.39 -15.64
CA ALA A 91 -7.83 -2.25 -14.21
C ALA A 91 -6.52 -2.32 -13.39
N PHE A 92 -5.58 -1.43 -13.71
CA PHE A 92 -4.26 -1.34 -13.11
C PHE A 92 -3.94 0.12 -12.77
N LEU A 93 -3.54 0.33 -11.52
CA LEU A 93 -3.03 1.59 -11.02
C LEU A 93 -1.96 1.28 -9.97
N ALA A 94 -0.77 1.85 -10.14
CA ALA A 94 0.31 1.71 -9.17
C ALA A 94 0.93 3.08 -8.86
N ALA A 95 1.54 3.18 -7.67
CA ALA A 95 2.22 4.39 -7.24
C ALA A 95 3.65 4.08 -6.76
N ARG A 96 4.62 4.76 -7.37
CA ARG A 96 6.05 4.61 -7.11
C ARG A 96 6.78 5.89 -7.47
N ASP A 97 7.81 6.24 -6.71
CA ASP A 97 8.71 7.35 -7.02
C ASP A 97 9.58 6.94 -8.22
N ALA A 98 9.23 7.44 -9.40
CA ALA A 98 9.86 7.05 -10.66
C ALA A 98 10.99 7.99 -11.03
N ASP A 99 10.85 9.31 -10.80
CA ASP A 99 11.90 10.30 -11.11
C ASP A 99 12.87 10.60 -9.95
N GLY A 100 12.71 9.92 -8.81
CA GLY A 100 13.60 10.02 -7.65
C GLY A 100 13.41 11.32 -6.85
N ASP A 101 12.32 12.06 -7.08
CA ASP A 101 12.02 13.32 -6.39
C ASP A 101 11.44 13.12 -4.97
N ARG A 102 11.23 11.86 -4.55
CA ARG A 102 10.63 11.43 -3.27
C ARG A 102 9.13 11.66 -3.16
N VAL A 103 8.49 12.00 -4.27
CA VAL A 103 7.04 12.04 -4.46
C VAL A 103 6.65 10.76 -5.20
N GLN A 104 5.54 10.13 -4.81
CA GLN A 104 5.03 8.99 -5.57
C GLN A 104 4.48 9.48 -6.91
N ASP A 105 4.89 8.85 -7.99
CA ASP A 105 4.34 9.01 -9.34
C ASP A 105 3.31 7.93 -9.63
N LEU A 106 2.48 8.16 -10.65
CA LEU A 106 1.37 7.27 -10.99
C LEU A 106 1.64 6.51 -12.26
N LEU A 107 1.52 5.18 -12.17
CA LEU A 107 1.61 4.27 -13.30
C LEU A 107 0.22 3.78 -13.69
N VAL A 108 -0.09 3.90 -14.98
CA VAL A 108 -1.36 3.48 -15.56
C VAL A 108 -1.12 2.69 -16.84
N ALA A 109 -1.92 1.64 -17.04
CA ALA A 109 -1.93 0.89 -18.27
C ALA A 109 -3.24 1.10 -19.04
N PHE A 110 -3.13 1.27 -20.36
CA PHE A 110 -4.28 1.41 -21.24
C PHE A 110 -3.96 0.81 -22.62
N GLN A 111 -4.99 0.37 -23.32
CA GLN A 111 -4.90 -0.04 -24.71
C GLN A 111 -5.19 1.18 -25.60
N ALA A 112 -4.25 1.52 -26.47
CA ALA A 112 -4.42 2.62 -27.42
C ALA A 112 -5.11 2.12 -28.69
N GLY A 113 -6.17 2.81 -29.10
CA GLY A 113 -6.90 2.56 -30.33
C GLY A 113 -6.15 3.01 -31.59
N PRO A 114 -6.62 2.60 -32.79
CA PRO A 114 -5.97 2.92 -34.07
C PRO A 114 -5.95 4.42 -34.41
N GLY A 115 -6.86 5.21 -33.85
CA GLY A 115 -7.02 6.65 -34.07
C GLY A 115 -6.34 7.52 -33.02
N SER A 116 -5.60 6.93 -32.06
CA SER A 116 -4.92 7.69 -31.01
C SER A 116 -3.80 8.55 -31.59
N ARG A 117 -4.04 9.88 -31.68
CA ARG A 117 -3.16 10.87 -32.33
C ARG A 117 -2.16 11.55 -31.40
N ASN A 118 -2.29 11.40 -30.08
CA ASN A 118 -1.42 12.03 -29.08
C ASN A 118 -0.07 11.33 -28.86
N ILE A 119 0.23 10.27 -29.62
CA ILE A 119 1.44 9.45 -29.51
C ILE A 119 2.63 10.06 -30.32
N SER A 120 2.54 11.33 -30.73
CA SER A 120 3.50 11.97 -31.65
C SER A 120 4.40 13.04 -31.01
N GLY A 121 4.50 13.07 -29.68
CA GLY A 121 5.54 13.85 -28.99
C GLY A 121 6.89 13.13 -29.04
N ALA A 122 7.98 13.87 -29.24
CA ALA A 122 9.35 13.34 -29.19
C ALA A 122 9.63 12.73 -27.79
N GLY A 123 9.38 11.43 -27.63
CA GLY A 123 9.42 10.71 -26.35
C GLY A 123 8.33 9.66 -26.17
N HIS A 124 7.23 9.73 -26.93
CA HIS A 124 6.13 8.76 -26.89
C HIS A 124 6.31 7.74 -28.04
N GLY A 125 6.39 6.44 -27.71
CA GLY A 125 6.57 5.39 -28.72
C GLY A 125 5.23 5.01 -29.38
N SER A 126 5.19 4.76 -30.69
CA SER A 126 4.01 4.19 -31.34
C SER A 126 3.98 2.66 -31.21
N CYS A 127 2.81 2.01 -31.37
CA CYS A 127 2.73 0.54 -31.40
C CYS A 127 3.75 -0.05 -32.38
N SER A 128 3.83 0.51 -33.61
CA SER A 128 4.78 0.08 -34.62
C SER A 128 6.24 0.33 -34.22
N GLY A 129 6.53 1.43 -33.50
CA GLY A 129 7.85 1.69 -32.93
C GLY A 129 8.24 0.68 -31.84
N GLY A 130 7.26 0.09 -31.16
CA GLY A 130 7.44 -1.02 -30.22
C GLY A 130 7.39 -2.41 -30.86
N GLY A 131 7.19 -2.51 -32.19
CA GLY A 131 7.07 -3.79 -32.89
C GLY A 131 5.69 -4.46 -32.78
N PHE A 132 4.65 -3.73 -32.39
CA PHE A 132 3.27 -4.23 -32.23
C PHE A 132 2.34 -3.68 -33.31
N ALA A 133 1.26 -4.41 -33.59
CA ALA A 133 0.17 -3.91 -34.42
C ALA A 133 -0.81 -3.09 -33.56
N PRO A 134 -1.34 -1.94 -34.03
CA PRO A 134 -2.45 -1.30 -33.35
C PRO A 134 -3.72 -2.17 -33.39
N PRO A 135 -4.53 -2.22 -32.31
CA PRO A 135 -4.32 -1.60 -31.00
C PRO A 135 -3.33 -2.37 -30.13
N CYS A 136 -2.52 -1.69 -29.33
CA CYS A 136 -1.55 -2.30 -28.43
C CYS A 136 -1.62 -1.73 -27.01
N ALA A 137 -1.06 -2.44 -26.03
CA ALA A 137 -1.02 -2.02 -24.65
C ALA A 137 0.13 -1.04 -24.38
N PHE A 138 -0.19 0.04 -23.67
CA PHE A 138 0.72 1.07 -23.22
C PHE A 138 0.82 1.08 -21.70
N LEU A 139 2.01 1.41 -21.22
CA LEU A 139 2.29 1.80 -19.85
C LEU A 139 2.80 3.23 -19.83
N ALA A 140 2.27 4.05 -18.93
CA ALA A 140 2.70 5.42 -18.74
C ALA A 140 2.94 5.72 -17.27
N ALA A 141 3.98 6.49 -16.99
CA ALA A 141 4.26 7.08 -15.69
C ALA A 141 4.00 8.59 -15.73
N HIS A 142 3.28 9.11 -14.73
CA HIS A 142 2.97 10.53 -14.57
C HIS A 142 3.47 11.07 -13.26
N SER A 143 4.15 12.21 -13.30
CA SER A 143 4.65 12.87 -12.11
C SER A 143 3.51 13.12 -11.13
N GLY A 144 3.67 12.67 -9.90
CA GLY A 144 2.70 12.91 -8.85
C GLY A 144 2.51 14.39 -8.57
N THR A 145 3.54 15.20 -8.78
CA THR A 145 3.52 16.64 -8.48
C THR A 145 2.54 17.41 -9.36
N ASN A 146 2.53 17.18 -10.67
CA ASN A 146 1.81 18.04 -11.62
C ASN A 146 1.08 17.26 -12.74
N GLY A 147 1.22 15.93 -12.76
CA GLY A 147 0.66 15.03 -13.75
C GLY A 147 1.43 14.98 -15.06
N SER A 148 2.59 15.61 -15.23
CA SER A 148 3.37 15.52 -16.47
C SER A 148 3.75 14.08 -16.75
N THR A 149 3.60 13.64 -18.00
CA THR A 149 4.09 12.34 -18.45
C THR A 149 5.61 12.32 -18.29
N LEU A 150 6.12 11.40 -17.47
CA LEU A 150 7.55 11.13 -17.33
C LEU A 150 8.02 10.30 -18.53
N TRP A 151 7.28 9.24 -18.83
CA TRP A 151 7.44 8.43 -20.02
C TRP A 151 6.14 7.67 -20.33
N GLU A 152 6.02 7.25 -21.58
CA GLU A 152 4.90 6.46 -22.09
C GLU A 152 5.41 5.52 -23.18
N ARG A 153 5.15 4.22 -23.02
CA ARG A 153 5.74 3.19 -23.87
C ARG A 153 4.73 2.10 -24.23
N PRO A 154 4.77 1.58 -25.47
CA PRO A 154 4.09 0.34 -25.79
C PRO A 154 4.84 -0.82 -25.12
N VAL A 155 4.11 -1.74 -24.48
CA VAL A 155 4.70 -2.83 -23.69
C VAL A 155 4.30 -4.23 -24.17
N ALA A 156 3.17 -4.37 -24.84
CA ALA A 156 2.69 -5.65 -25.39
C ALA A 156 1.62 -5.44 -26.46
N GLN A 157 1.34 -6.46 -27.28
CA GLN A 157 0.13 -6.45 -28.13
C GLN A 157 -1.13 -6.46 -27.26
N GLU A 158 -1.11 -7.30 -26.22
CA GLU A 158 -2.13 -7.38 -25.18
C GLU A 158 -1.45 -7.63 -23.84
N LEU A 159 -1.79 -6.85 -22.83
CA LEU A 159 -1.26 -7.01 -21.49
C LEU A 159 -1.99 -8.13 -20.76
N LEU A 160 -1.26 -9.16 -20.30
CA LEU A 160 -1.81 -10.29 -19.54
C LEU A 160 -1.65 -10.08 -18.04
N LEU A 161 -0.46 -9.64 -17.60
CA LEU A 161 -0.16 -9.37 -16.20
C LEU A 161 0.90 -8.28 -16.10
N MET A 162 0.86 -7.51 -15.02
CA MET A 162 1.90 -6.54 -14.69
C MET A 162 2.07 -6.41 -13.17
N ASP A 163 3.32 -6.27 -12.74
CA ASP A 163 3.69 -6.00 -11.36
C ASP A 163 4.82 -4.97 -11.28
N CYS A 164 4.51 -3.78 -10.74
CA CYS A 164 5.45 -2.67 -10.55
C CYS A 164 5.91 -2.54 -9.08
N SER A 165 5.77 -3.61 -8.30
CA SER A 165 6.30 -3.68 -6.93
C SER A 165 7.72 -4.26 -6.85
N VAL A 166 8.30 -4.61 -8.01
CA VAL A 166 9.59 -5.26 -8.13
C VAL A 166 10.74 -4.25 -8.01
N GLU A 167 11.85 -4.71 -7.44
CA GLU A 167 13.14 -4.00 -7.45
C GLU A 167 14.16 -4.89 -8.15
N HIS A 168 14.96 -4.29 -9.02
CA HIS A 168 16.04 -4.94 -9.75
C HIS A 168 17.32 -4.11 -9.64
N GLY A 169 18.40 -4.71 -9.15
CA GLY A 169 19.66 -4.00 -8.94
C GLY A 169 19.60 -2.84 -7.92
N GLY A 170 18.56 -2.80 -7.07
CA GLY A 170 18.31 -1.69 -6.14
C GLY A 170 17.49 -0.54 -6.72
N SER A 171 17.06 -0.64 -7.99
CA SER A 171 16.18 0.32 -8.65
C SER A 171 14.75 -0.23 -8.79
N PRO A 172 13.71 0.62 -8.69
CA PRO A 172 12.32 0.21 -8.96
C PRO A 172 12.15 -0.26 -10.41
N ALA A 173 11.36 -1.31 -10.60
CA ALA A 173 11.09 -1.89 -11.91
C ALA A 173 9.64 -2.38 -12.05
N CYS A 174 9.20 -2.53 -13.29
CA CYS A 174 7.92 -3.17 -13.64
C CYS A 174 8.17 -4.44 -14.44
N LEU A 175 7.60 -5.54 -13.96
CA LEU A 175 7.57 -6.81 -14.69
C LEU A 175 6.25 -6.91 -15.45
N VAL A 176 6.34 -7.14 -16.77
CA VAL A 176 5.20 -7.17 -17.68
C VAL A 176 5.16 -8.53 -18.38
N ILE A 177 3.97 -9.15 -18.39
CA ILE A 177 3.67 -10.33 -19.21
C ILE A 177 2.70 -9.93 -20.31
N GLY A 178 3.15 -10.07 -21.55
CA GLY A 178 2.40 -9.73 -22.75
C GLY A 178 1.99 -10.94 -23.58
N ASN A 179 1.03 -10.74 -24.46
CA ASN A 179 0.75 -11.60 -25.62
C ASN A 179 1.38 -10.93 -26.86
N PRO A 180 2.03 -11.65 -27.81
CA PRO A 180 2.51 -13.03 -27.69
C PRO A 180 3.41 -13.20 -26.46
N ALA A 181 3.40 -14.40 -25.88
CA ALA A 181 3.95 -14.67 -24.55
C ALA A 181 5.40 -14.18 -24.38
N SER A 182 5.54 -13.03 -23.75
CA SER A 182 6.81 -12.37 -23.41
C SER A 182 6.82 -12.00 -21.95
N LEU A 183 8.01 -12.02 -21.35
CA LEU A 183 8.30 -11.51 -20.02
C LEU A 183 9.29 -10.37 -20.16
N VAL A 184 8.87 -9.17 -19.76
CA VAL A 184 9.62 -7.93 -19.97
C VAL A 184 9.85 -7.26 -18.62
N LEU A 185 11.10 -6.91 -18.32
CA LEU A 185 11.41 -6.05 -17.19
C LEU A 185 11.69 -4.63 -17.69
N LEU A 186 10.93 -3.68 -17.16
CA LEU A 186 11.03 -2.27 -17.46
C LEU A 186 11.67 -1.55 -16.27
N ASP A 187 12.66 -0.72 -16.56
CA ASP A 187 13.18 0.27 -15.64
C ASP A 187 12.11 1.34 -15.39
N LEU A 188 11.75 1.56 -14.12
CA LEU A 188 10.66 2.47 -13.79
C LEU A 188 11.02 3.94 -14.02
N GLU A 189 12.29 4.30 -13.87
CA GLU A 189 12.76 5.69 -13.99
C GLU A 189 12.73 6.16 -15.44
N THR A 190 13.19 5.32 -16.35
CA THR A 190 13.34 5.66 -17.77
C THR A 190 12.23 5.10 -18.66
N GLY A 191 11.46 4.12 -18.17
CA GLY A 191 10.51 3.33 -18.95
C GLY A 191 11.19 2.42 -19.98
N GLN A 192 12.51 2.25 -19.94
CA GLN A 192 13.24 1.41 -20.90
C GLN A 192 13.21 -0.06 -20.50
N THR A 193 13.24 -0.92 -21.50
CA THR A 193 13.36 -2.36 -21.30
C THR A 193 14.77 -2.72 -20.87
N GLN A 194 14.91 -3.34 -19.69
CA GLN A 194 16.17 -3.89 -19.21
C GLN A 194 16.44 -5.26 -19.85
N TRP A 195 15.41 -6.10 -19.92
CA TRP A 195 15.44 -7.35 -20.66
C TRP A 195 14.04 -7.74 -21.12
N ASN A 196 13.98 -8.53 -22.19
CA ASN A 196 12.75 -9.04 -22.80
C ASN A 196 13.01 -10.46 -23.27
N GLU A 197 12.36 -11.42 -22.60
CA GLU A 197 12.52 -12.83 -22.85
C GLU A 197 11.20 -13.44 -23.33
N THR A 198 11.32 -14.44 -24.21
CA THR A 198 10.17 -15.23 -24.62
C THR A 198 9.70 -16.10 -23.45
N ALA A 199 8.43 -15.99 -23.09
CA ALA A 199 7.80 -16.83 -22.09
C ALA A 199 6.95 -17.90 -22.78
N ILE A 200 7.07 -19.16 -22.37
CA ILE A 200 6.33 -20.27 -22.98
C ILE A 200 5.47 -20.93 -21.91
N PHE A 201 4.20 -20.52 -21.85
CA PHE A 201 3.20 -21.04 -20.92
C PHE A 201 2.41 -22.24 -21.48
N GLY A 202 2.50 -22.47 -22.79
CA GLY A 202 1.76 -23.51 -23.51
C GLY A 202 0.56 -22.95 -24.28
N ALA A 203 0.03 -23.73 -25.22
CA ALA A 203 -1.16 -23.33 -25.96
C ALA A 203 -2.39 -23.31 -25.04
N ASN A 204 -3.26 -22.32 -25.21
CA ASN A 204 -4.50 -22.15 -24.43
C ASN A 204 -4.29 -22.07 -22.91
N SER A 205 -3.16 -21.48 -22.49
CA SER A 205 -2.88 -21.23 -21.07
C SER A 205 -3.33 -19.84 -20.65
N THR A 206 -3.94 -19.72 -19.47
CA THR A 206 -4.24 -18.43 -18.84
C THR A 206 -3.23 -18.17 -17.73
N VAL A 207 -2.48 -17.07 -17.82
CA VAL A 207 -1.53 -16.66 -16.78
C VAL A 207 -2.30 -16.15 -15.55
N LEU A 208 -1.85 -16.55 -14.36
CA LEU A 208 -2.49 -16.17 -13.09
C LEU A 208 -1.78 -15.00 -12.42
N SER A 209 -2.56 -14.13 -11.81
CA SER A 209 -2.09 -13.10 -10.88
C SER A 209 -2.17 -13.59 -9.43
N PRO A 210 -1.31 -13.11 -8.51
CA PRO A 210 -0.15 -12.24 -8.75
C PRO A 210 1.08 -13.03 -9.22
N LEU A 211 2.06 -12.31 -9.76
CA LEU A 211 3.41 -12.84 -9.94
C LEU A 211 4.11 -12.92 -8.58
N LEU A 212 4.89 -13.99 -8.33
CA LEU A 212 5.54 -14.18 -7.04
C LEU A 212 7.04 -13.97 -7.13
N LYS A 213 7.57 -13.03 -6.34
CA LYS A 213 9.01 -12.93 -6.06
C LYS A 213 9.39 -14.04 -5.08
N ILE A 214 10.37 -14.84 -5.45
CA ILE A 214 10.84 -16.00 -4.67
C ILE A 214 12.33 -15.85 -4.36
N PRO A 215 12.87 -16.62 -3.39
CA PRO A 215 14.31 -16.65 -3.15
C PRO A 215 15.10 -16.98 -4.42
N ASP A 216 16.35 -16.53 -4.46
CA ASP A 216 17.32 -16.89 -5.50
C ASP A 216 17.53 -18.41 -5.55
N ILE A 217 17.09 -19.05 -6.64
CA ILE A 217 17.16 -20.49 -6.85
C ILE A 217 18.41 -20.86 -7.65
N ASP A 218 18.84 -20.02 -8.59
CA ASP A 218 19.99 -20.31 -9.46
C ASP A 218 21.34 -19.81 -8.91
N ARG A 219 21.32 -19.13 -7.76
CA ARG A 219 22.46 -18.65 -6.97
C ARG A 219 23.26 -17.54 -7.66
N ASP A 220 22.58 -16.71 -8.44
CA ASP A 220 23.19 -15.54 -9.09
C ASP A 220 23.18 -14.27 -8.22
N GLY A 221 22.57 -14.34 -7.03
CA GLY A 221 22.47 -13.25 -6.06
C GLY A 221 21.22 -12.38 -6.21
N VAL A 222 20.35 -12.65 -7.19
CA VAL A 222 19.12 -11.90 -7.44
C VAL A 222 17.90 -12.79 -7.16
N PRO A 223 16.87 -12.30 -6.43
CA PRO A 223 15.64 -13.07 -6.23
C PRO A 223 14.94 -13.40 -7.55
N ASP A 224 14.48 -14.64 -7.67
CA ASP A 224 13.81 -15.15 -8.88
C ASP A 224 12.31 -14.87 -8.88
N PHE A 225 11.64 -15.23 -9.98
CA PHE A 225 10.20 -15.11 -10.14
C PHE A 225 9.51 -16.45 -10.39
N LEU A 226 8.30 -16.59 -9.86
CA LEU A 226 7.42 -17.73 -10.06
C LEU A 226 6.09 -17.24 -10.62
N VAL A 227 5.72 -17.79 -11.78
CA VAL A 227 4.46 -17.52 -12.47
C VAL A 227 3.68 -18.82 -12.60
N PHE A 228 2.36 -18.74 -12.43
CA PHE A 228 1.47 -19.85 -12.68
C PHE A 228 0.64 -19.61 -13.94
N ALA A 229 0.40 -20.66 -14.71
CA ALA A 229 -0.57 -20.62 -15.79
C ALA A 229 -1.46 -21.87 -15.74
N VAL A 230 -2.74 -21.69 -16.07
CA VAL A 230 -3.74 -22.76 -16.07
C VAL A 230 -4.04 -23.20 -17.48
N THR A 231 -4.04 -24.51 -17.73
CA THR A 231 -4.51 -25.13 -18.96
C THR A 231 -5.52 -26.21 -18.60
N GLY A 232 -6.81 -25.94 -18.83
CA GLY A 232 -7.88 -26.82 -18.36
C GLY A 232 -7.94 -26.84 -16.82
N GLU A 233 -7.72 -28.00 -16.21
CA GLU A 233 -7.71 -28.19 -14.75
C GLU A 233 -6.29 -28.31 -14.16
N GLU A 234 -5.26 -28.20 -15.02
CA GLU A 234 -3.87 -28.24 -14.60
C GLU A 234 -3.30 -26.84 -14.41
N THR A 235 -2.71 -26.61 -13.24
CA THR A 235 -1.94 -25.40 -12.93
C THR A 235 -0.46 -25.72 -13.07
N LYS A 236 0.22 -25.04 -13.99
CA LYS A 236 1.66 -25.22 -14.25
C LYS A 236 2.46 -24.11 -13.58
N SER A 237 3.60 -24.47 -13.00
CA SER A 237 4.56 -23.56 -12.37
C SER A 237 5.73 -23.26 -13.29
N PHE A 238 6.04 -21.98 -13.49
CA PHE A 238 7.13 -21.51 -14.34
C PHE A 238 8.09 -20.63 -13.53
N PHE A 239 9.36 -21.02 -13.51
CA PHE A 239 10.42 -20.32 -12.79
C PHE A 239 11.24 -19.48 -13.77
N PHE A 240 11.48 -18.22 -13.42
CA PHE A 240 12.23 -17.26 -14.22
C PHE A 240 13.37 -16.68 -13.40
N SER A 241 14.56 -16.58 -14.02
CA SER A 241 15.71 -15.91 -13.40
C SER A 241 15.41 -14.43 -13.20
N GLY A 242 15.67 -13.90 -12.00
CA GLY A 242 15.51 -12.48 -11.71
C GLY A 242 16.48 -11.58 -12.49
N THR A 243 17.65 -12.10 -12.84
CA THR A 243 18.72 -11.35 -13.53
C THR A 243 18.42 -11.15 -15.02
N PHE A 244 18.02 -12.22 -15.69
CA PHE A 244 17.90 -12.22 -17.16
C PHE A 244 16.48 -12.49 -17.67
N GLY A 245 15.51 -12.79 -16.80
CA GLY A 245 14.17 -13.20 -17.22
C GLY A 245 14.11 -14.59 -17.88
N THR A 246 15.21 -15.33 -17.90
CA THR A 246 15.28 -16.63 -18.58
C THR A 246 14.39 -17.66 -17.90
N GLN A 247 13.45 -18.21 -18.68
CA GLN A 247 12.60 -19.30 -18.21
C GLN A 247 13.43 -20.56 -18.00
N LYS A 248 13.33 -21.16 -16.83
CA LYS A 248 13.94 -22.46 -16.58
C LYS A 248 13.16 -23.54 -17.36
N LYS A 249 13.88 -24.50 -17.97
CA LYS A 249 13.30 -25.52 -18.87
C LYS A 249 12.39 -26.55 -18.19
N PHE A 250 12.20 -26.45 -16.89
CA PHE A 250 11.41 -27.36 -16.10
C PHE A 250 10.09 -26.71 -15.68
N SER A 251 9.04 -27.51 -15.60
CA SER A 251 7.74 -27.09 -15.08
C SER A 251 7.16 -28.23 -14.25
N GLY A 252 6.52 -27.87 -13.13
CA GLY A 252 5.67 -28.76 -12.35
C GLY A 252 4.22 -28.51 -12.72
N SER A 253 3.37 -29.53 -12.63
CA SER A 253 1.92 -29.38 -12.75
C SER A 253 1.22 -29.81 -11.47
N LEU A 254 0.16 -29.09 -11.14
CA LEU A 254 -0.74 -29.37 -10.03
C LEU A 254 -2.14 -29.51 -10.59
N HIS A 255 -2.87 -30.52 -10.14
CA HIS A 255 -4.29 -30.67 -10.46
C HIS A 255 -5.12 -29.93 -9.42
N LEU A 256 -5.58 -28.72 -9.78
CA LEU A 256 -6.32 -27.80 -8.90
C LEU A 256 -7.57 -27.29 -9.63
N PRO A 257 -8.61 -28.14 -9.79
CA PRO A 257 -9.80 -27.76 -10.53
C PRO A 257 -10.53 -26.59 -9.84
N GLY A 258 -10.90 -25.58 -10.63
CA GLY A 258 -11.58 -24.39 -10.12
C GLY A 258 -10.71 -23.50 -9.24
N LEU A 259 -9.41 -23.42 -9.53
CA LEU A 259 -8.49 -22.48 -8.88
C LEU A 259 -8.99 -21.04 -9.06
N ILE A 260 -9.16 -20.33 -7.95
CA ILE A 260 -9.61 -18.93 -7.92
C ILE A 260 -8.41 -18.00 -7.85
N GLY A 261 -7.40 -18.33 -7.03
CA GLY A 261 -6.19 -17.54 -6.91
C GLY A 261 -5.14 -18.18 -6.01
N HIS A 262 -4.04 -17.46 -5.82
CA HIS A 262 -2.93 -17.89 -4.98
C HIS A 262 -2.23 -16.71 -4.30
N LEU A 263 -1.46 -16.99 -3.24
CA LEU A 263 -0.60 -16.02 -2.58
C LEU A 263 0.67 -16.67 -2.01
N LEU A 264 1.73 -15.88 -1.84
CA LEU A 264 2.96 -16.28 -1.15
C LEU A 264 2.88 -15.94 0.33
N HIS A 265 3.08 -16.97 1.16
CA HIS A 265 3.19 -16.87 2.61
C HIS A 265 4.60 -17.25 3.08
N ILE A 266 5.16 -16.48 4.00
CA ILE A 266 6.46 -16.74 4.61
C ILE A 266 6.22 -17.03 6.10
N THR A 267 6.60 -18.21 6.57
CA THR A 267 6.44 -18.58 7.99
C THR A 267 7.48 -17.87 8.88
N LYS A 268 7.34 -17.95 10.21
CA LYS A 268 8.32 -17.35 11.12
C LYS A 268 9.71 -17.98 11.01
N SER A 269 9.81 -19.23 10.53
CA SER A 269 11.09 -19.90 10.26
C SER A 269 11.74 -19.46 8.92
N GLY A 270 11.05 -18.63 8.13
CA GLY A 270 11.49 -18.17 6.82
C GLY A 270 11.22 -19.18 5.70
N ALA A 271 10.39 -20.19 5.93
CA ALA A 271 9.96 -21.11 4.88
C ALA A 271 8.89 -20.45 3.99
N HIS A 272 8.98 -20.70 2.68
CA HIS A 272 8.11 -20.11 1.68
C HIS A 272 7.05 -21.12 1.27
N TYR A 273 5.78 -20.75 1.42
CA TYR A 273 4.62 -21.55 1.06
C TYR A 273 3.73 -20.78 0.08
N ILE A 274 3.31 -21.45 -0.98
CA ILE A 274 2.32 -20.94 -1.91
C ILE A 274 0.98 -21.51 -1.48
N LEU A 275 0.06 -20.61 -1.15
CA LEU A 275 -1.32 -20.95 -0.84
C LEU A 275 -2.14 -20.84 -2.12
N PHE A 276 -2.75 -21.93 -2.55
CA PHE A 276 -3.71 -21.95 -3.67
C PHE A 276 -5.11 -22.14 -3.11
N TYR A 277 -6.10 -21.42 -3.61
CA TYR A 277 -7.47 -21.61 -3.13
C TYR A 277 -8.47 -21.79 -4.27
N THR A 278 -9.33 -22.79 -4.09
CA THR A 278 -10.53 -23.01 -4.89
C THR A 278 -11.74 -22.59 -4.06
N ALA A 279 -12.94 -22.63 -4.64
CA ALA A 279 -14.17 -22.40 -3.88
C ALA A 279 -14.27 -23.32 -2.65
N LYS A 280 -13.72 -24.54 -2.70
CA LYS A 280 -13.93 -25.57 -1.67
C LYS A 280 -12.79 -25.69 -0.66
N ALA A 281 -11.56 -25.40 -1.06
CA ALA A 281 -10.39 -25.73 -0.27
C ALA A 281 -9.25 -24.72 -0.45
N LEU A 282 -8.51 -24.52 0.65
CA LEU A 282 -7.24 -23.82 0.68
C LEU A 282 -6.13 -24.87 0.73
N PHE A 283 -5.21 -24.83 -0.23
CA PHE A 283 -4.07 -25.73 -0.33
C PHE A 283 -2.78 -24.99 -0.04
N ALA A 284 -1.82 -25.67 0.58
CA ALA A 284 -0.51 -25.13 0.90
C ALA A 284 0.59 -26.05 0.36
N TYR A 285 1.45 -25.49 -0.50
CA TYR A 285 2.62 -26.19 -1.04
C TYR A 285 3.88 -25.41 -0.68
N SER A 286 4.89 -26.11 -0.15
CA SER A 286 6.19 -25.48 0.07
C SER A 286 6.83 -25.16 -1.28
N LEU A 287 7.59 -24.06 -1.36
CA LEU A 287 8.37 -23.75 -2.56
C LEU A 287 9.36 -24.88 -2.91
N LYS A 288 9.87 -25.56 -1.87
CA LYS A 288 10.74 -26.73 -2.01
C LYS A 288 10.03 -27.88 -2.72
N GLU A 289 8.77 -28.15 -2.37
CA GLU A 289 7.96 -29.19 -3.00
C GLU A 289 7.65 -28.84 -4.45
N LEU A 290 7.19 -27.61 -4.73
CA LEU A 290 6.93 -27.15 -6.10
C LEU A 290 8.17 -27.27 -6.98
N TYR A 291 9.32 -26.84 -6.46
CA TYR A 291 10.58 -26.93 -7.17
C TYR A 291 11.04 -28.38 -7.37
N ARG A 292 10.86 -29.24 -6.36
CA ARG A 292 11.14 -30.69 -6.46
C ARG A 292 10.28 -31.36 -7.52
N MET A 293 9.01 -30.99 -7.65
CA MET A 293 8.12 -31.51 -8.69
C MET A 293 8.55 -31.08 -10.09
N ALA A 294 9.08 -29.86 -10.22
CA ALA A 294 9.53 -29.35 -11.51
C ALA A 294 10.89 -29.94 -11.95
N VAL A 295 11.88 -29.98 -11.06
CA VAL A 295 13.28 -30.35 -11.41
C VAL A 295 13.63 -31.80 -11.08
N GLY A 296 12.87 -32.44 -10.19
CA GLY A 296 13.21 -33.72 -9.58
C GLY A 296 14.07 -33.58 -8.31
N PRO A 297 14.31 -34.70 -7.60
CA PRO A 297 14.88 -34.69 -6.25
C PRO A 297 16.39 -34.43 -6.18
N ALA A 298 17.12 -34.49 -7.30
CA ALA A 298 18.57 -34.41 -7.33
C ALA A 298 19.12 -32.97 -7.39
N SER A 299 18.26 -31.94 -7.47
CA SER A 299 18.73 -30.56 -7.62
C SER A 299 19.39 -30.03 -6.34
N PRO A 300 20.61 -29.46 -6.41
CA PRO A 300 21.28 -28.88 -5.25
C PRO A 300 20.57 -27.64 -4.69
N ALA A 301 19.71 -26.97 -5.47
CA ALA A 301 18.89 -25.85 -5.01
C ALA A 301 17.83 -26.28 -3.99
N LEU A 302 17.46 -27.57 -3.93
CA LEU A 302 16.57 -28.08 -2.89
C LEU A 302 17.15 -27.96 -1.48
N ALA A 303 18.48 -27.92 -1.34
CA ALA A 303 19.14 -27.80 -0.04
C ALA A 303 19.01 -26.41 0.59
N SER A 304 18.87 -25.35 -0.23
CA SER A 304 18.67 -23.97 0.25
C SER A 304 17.21 -23.66 0.59
N LEU A 305 16.25 -24.42 0.05
CA LEU A 305 14.83 -24.24 0.31
C LEU A 305 14.40 -24.92 1.62
N LYS A 306 13.70 -24.16 2.46
CA LYS A 306 13.23 -24.57 3.79
C LYS A 306 11.76 -25.01 3.75
N GLU A 307 11.43 -25.92 4.67
CA GLU A 307 10.07 -26.33 5.03
C GLU A 307 9.89 -26.09 6.53
N ASP A 308 8.68 -25.77 6.96
CA ASP A 308 8.35 -25.44 8.35
C ASP A 308 7.73 -26.66 9.04
N ALA A 309 8.32 -27.10 10.15
CA ALA A 309 7.90 -28.32 10.83
C ALA A 309 6.46 -28.24 11.38
N ASP A 310 6.02 -27.06 11.82
CA ASP A 310 4.65 -26.88 12.33
C ASP A 310 3.64 -27.02 11.18
N TRP A 311 3.97 -26.46 10.01
CA TRP A 311 3.14 -26.56 8.81
C TRP A 311 3.08 -27.99 8.26
N GLU A 312 4.22 -28.68 8.15
CA GLU A 312 4.24 -30.07 7.66
C GLU A 312 3.55 -31.04 8.65
N MET A 313 3.49 -30.69 9.94
CA MET A 313 2.71 -31.45 10.93
C MET A 313 1.20 -31.15 10.82
N ALA A 314 0.83 -29.88 10.62
CA ALA A 314 -0.57 -29.45 10.55
C ALA A 314 -1.24 -29.82 9.22
N ILE A 315 -0.48 -29.94 8.13
CA ILE A 315 -0.96 -30.26 6.80
C ILE A 315 -0.58 -31.70 6.46
N PRO A 316 -1.53 -32.65 6.45
CA PRO A 316 -1.22 -34.03 6.06
C PRO A 316 -0.62 -34.06 4.65
N HIS A 317 0.56 -34.68 4.50
CA HIS A 317 1.33 -34.71 3.25
C HIS A 317 0.53 -35.09 1.98
N LYS A 318 -0.53 -35.89 2.12
CA LYS A 318 -1.37 -36.32 0.98
C LYS A 318 -2.53 -35.38 0.68
N ALA A 319 -3.01 -34.62 1.66
CA ALA A 319 -4.19 -33.76 1.48
C ALA A 319 -3.78 -32.36 1.01
N ARG A 320 -2.65 -31.84 1.51
CA ARG A 320 -2.17 -30.47 1.27
C ARG A 320 -3.20 -29.37 1.59
N GLN A 321 -4.30 -29.71 2.25
CA GLN A 321 -5.39 -28.80 2.58
C GLN A 321 -5.14 -28.19 3.96
N VAL A 322 -5.28 -26.87 4.04
CA VAL A 322 -5.29 -26.13 5.29
C VAL A 322 -6.65 -26.35 5.96
N PRO A 323 -6.70 -26.77 7.23
CA PRO A 323 -7.95 -26.94 7.95
C PRO A 323 -8.62 -25.59 8.18
N LEU A 324 -9.89 -25.48 7.82
CA LEU A 324 -10.71 -24.27 7.99
C LEU A 324 -11.95 -24.62 8.81
N ALA A 325 -12.28 -23.79 9.81
CA ALA A 325 -13.42 -24.00 10.70
C ALA A 325 -14.72 -23.38 10.17
N SER A 326 -14.62 -22.37 9.31
CA SER A 326 -15.76 -21.71 8.69
C SER A 326 -16.45 -22.60 7.65
N SER A 327 -17.61 -22.16 7.14
CA SER A 327 -18.35 -22.82 6.05
C SER A 327 -18.57 -21.85 4.87
N GLY A 328 -19.05 -22.38 3.74
CA GLY A 328 -19.24 -21.63 2.50
C GLY A 328 -18.05 -21.70 1.56
N ASP A 329 -18.20 -21.07 0.39
CA ASP A 329 -17.19 -21.08 -0.67
C ASP A 329 -16.14 -20.01 -0.41
N ILE A 330 -14.85 -20.35 -0.52
CA ILE A 330 -13.75 -19.39 -0.44
C ILE A 330 -13.81 -18.45 -1.65
N GLN A 331 -13.78 -17.15 -1.39
CA GLN A 331 -13.79 -16.10 -2.41
C GLN A 331 -12.45 -15.36 -2.46
N TYR A 332 -11.88 -15.03 -1.29
CA TYR A 332 -10.62 -14.31 -1.18
C TYR A 332 -9.76 -14.86 -0.04
N VAL A 333 -8.45 -14.82 -0.23
CA VAL A 333 -7.47 -15.12 0.80
C VAL A 333 -6.42 -14.02 0.79
N THR A 334 -6.15 -13.42 1.95
CA THR A 334 -5.19 -12.32 2.07
C THR A 334 -4.42 -12.40 3.38
N LYS A 335 -3.28 -11.71 3.47
CA LYS A 335 -2.46 -11.64 4.69
C LYS A 335 -2.81 -10.38 5.46
N LEU A 336 -2.92 -10.45 6.79
CA LEU A 336 -3.12 -9.26 7.63
C LEU A 336 -1.91 -8.30 7.65
N SER A 337 -0.73 -8.78 7.25
CA SER A 337 0.50 -8.01 7.18
C SER A 337 1.49 -8.70 6.23
N GLU A 338 2.43 -7.95 5.67
CA GLU A 338 3.52 -8.50 4.87
C GLU A 338 4.64 -9.15 5.72
N LYS A 339 4.55 -9.06 7.05
CA LYS A 339 5.52 -9.66 7.97
C LYS A 339 5.47 -11.19 7.94
N SER A 340 6.62 -11.82 8.11
CA SER A 340 6.73 -13.28 8.24
C SER A 340 5.88 -13.80 9.41
N GLY A 341 5.11 -14.86 9.16
CA GLY A 341 4.18 -15.45 10.12
C GLY A 341 2.89 -14.65 10.31
N SER A 342 2.59 -13.68 9.43
CA SER A 342 1.32 -12.96 9.46
C SER A 342 0.13 -13.92 9.42
N HIS A 343 -0.93 -13.59 10.15
CA HIS A 343 -2.19 -14.32 10.06
C HIS A 343 -2.83 -14.18 8.67
N ILE A 344 -3.58 -15.20 8.29
CA ILE A 344 -4.18 -15.37 6.97
C ILE A 344 -5.69 -15.17 7.14
N LEU A 345 -6.24 -14.20 6.44
CA LEU A 345 -7.67 -13.92 6.42
C LEU A 345 -8.30 -14.67 5.24
N VAL A 346 -9.30 -15.51 5.53
CA VAL A 346 -10.05 -16.28 4.55
C VAL A 346 -11.48 -15.74 4.50
N ALA A 347 -11.82 -15.08 3.40
CA ALA A 347 -13.15 -14.57 3.14
C ALA A 347 -13.95 -15.61 2.35
N ARG A 348 -15.02 -16.12 2.96
CA ARG A 348 -15.95 -17.05 2.36
C ARG A 348 -17.29 -16.40 2.08
N SER A 349 -18.11 -17.04 1.24
CA SER A 349 -19.41 -16.54 0.80
C SER A 349 -20.40 -16.20 1.93
N ALA A 350 -20.21 -16.78 3.12
CA ALA A 350 -21.06 -16.57 4.30
C ALA A 350 -20.30 -16.05 5.54
N MET A 351 -18.98 -16.26 5.59
CA MET A 351 -18.20 -16.14 6.82
C MET A 351 -16.81 -15.58 6.53
N LEU A 352 -16.25 -14.90 7.51
CA LEU A 352 -14.86 -14.49 7.54
C LEU A 352 -14.14 -15.28 8.61
N GLU A 353 -13.00 -15.87 8.28
CA GLU A 353 -12.17 -16.63 9.21
C GLU A 353 -10.75 -16.08 9.22
N LEU A 354 -10.20 -15.93 10.42
CA LEU A 354 -8.78 -15.66 10.57
C LEU A 354 -8.04 -16.93 10.99
N VAL A 355 -7.03 -17.30 10.21
CA VAL A 355 -6.18 -18.46 10.43
C VAL A 355 -4.81 -18.01 10.93
N ASN A 356 -4.29 -18.68 11.95
CA ASN A 356 -2.95 -18.44 12.46
C ASN A 356 -1.91 -18.81 11.39
N GLY A 357 -1.19 -17.83 10.85
CA GLY A 357 -0.18 -18.06 9.80
C GLY A 357 1.07 -18.85 10.22
N GLN A 358 1.22 -19.25 11.49
CA GLN A 358 2.27 -20.18 11.90
C GLN A 358 1.71 -21.57 12.21
N GLN A 359 0.58 -21.64 12.94
CA GLN A 359 0.04 -22.91 13.45
C GLN A 359 -1.12 -23.47 12.61
N LEU A 360 -1.64 -22.69 11.65
CA LEU A 360 -2.81 -23.02 10.82
C LEU A 360 -4.09 -23.32 11.59
N SER A 361 -4.15 -22.96 12.87
CA SER A 361 -5.37 -23.03 13.68
C SER A 361 -6.28 -21.84 13.40
N SER A 362 -7.59 -22.07 13.38
CA SER A 362 -8.59 -20.99 13.37
C SER A 362 -8.47 -20.14 14.64
N LEU A 363 -8.42 -18.82 14.50
CA LEU A 363 -8.37 -17.86 15.61
C LEU A 363 -9.77 -17.33 15.94
N TRP A 364 -10.53 -16.95 14.92
CA TRP A 364 -11.93 -16.55 15.04
C TRP A 364 -12.67 -16.73 13.71
N VAL A 365 -14.00 -16.83 13.81
CA VAL A 365 -14.92 -16.86 12.66
C VAL A 365 -16.07 -15.90 12.95
N VAL A 366 -16.43 -15.06 11.97
CA VAL A 366 -17.54 -14.11 12.06
C VAL A 366 -18.45 -14.21 10.83
N GLY A 367 -19.76 -14.10 11.04
CA GLY A 367 -20.75 -14.15 9.97
C GLY A 367 -20.81 -12.84 9.19
N VAL A 368 -20.35 -12.86 7.95
CA VAL A 368 -20.41 -11.71 7.03
C VAL A 368 -20.83 -12.25 5.65
N PRO A 369 -22.14 -12.36 5.38
CA PRO A 369 -22.61 -13.00 4.17
C PRO A 369 -22.46 -12.12 2.93
N HIS A 370 -22.36 -12.77 1.77
CA HIS A 370 -22.38 -12.13 0.45
C HIS A 370 -21.29 -11.08 0.23
N ILE A 371 -20.05 -11.41 0.58
CA ILE A 371 -18.88 -10.56 0.34
C ILE A 371 -18.77 -10.26 -1.17
N LEU A 372 -18.68 -8.98 -1.50
CA LEU A 372 -18.68 -8.48 -2.89
C LEU A 372 -17.27 -8.40 -3.48
N ARG A 373 -16.28 -8.10 -2.64
CA ARG A 373 -14.92 -7.74 -3.05
C ARG A 373 -13.90 -8.21 -2.02
N GLU A 374 -12.65 -8.27 -2.45
CA GLU A 374 -11.53 -8.55 -1.55
C GLU A 374 -11.50 -7.54 -0.39
N PRO A 375 -11.44 -8.00 0.88
CA PRO A 375 -11.33 -7.11 2.03
C PRO A 375 -10.11 -6.18 1.95
N ILE A 376 -10.22 -4.98 2.51
CA ILE A 376 -9.07 -4.08 2.71
C ILE A 376 -8.70 -3.99 4.18
N LEU A 377 -7.42 -3.71 4.44
CA LEU A 377 -6.89 -3.54 5.78
C LEU A 377 -6.77 -2.06 6.13
N GLY A 378 -6.88 -1.75 7.42
CA GLY A 378 -6.59 -0.44 8.00
C GLY A 378 -6.42 -0.56 9.50
N ALA A 379 -6.66 0.53 10.22
CA ALA A 379 -6.63 0.54 11.68
C ALA A 379 -7.88 1.22 12.26
N PHE A 380 -8.57 0.57 13.20
CA PHE A 380 -9.71 1.17 13.91
C PHE A 380 -9.24 1.96 15.15
N GLY A 381 -8.14 1.49 15.74
CA GLY A 381 -7.49 2.07 16.91
C GLY A 381 -5.97 1.86 16.86
N PRO A 382 -5.22 2.42 17.81
CA PRO A 382 -3.79 2.15 17.95
C PRO A 382 -3.53 0.65 18.06
N ASP A 383 -2.73 0.11 17.14
CA ASP A 383 -2.36 -1.31 17.06
C ASP A 383 -3.53 -2.29 16.84
N GLU A 384 -4.71 -1.77 16.48
CA GLU A 384 -5.92 -2.53 16.18
C GLU A 384 -6.13 -2.58 14.66
N ILE A 385 -5.68 -3.66 14.04
CA ILE A 385 -5.91 -3.91 12.61
C ILE A 385 -7.43 -4.00 12.37
N ALA A 386 -7.90 -3.26 11.37
CA ALA A 386 -9.28 -3.28 10.92
C ALA A 386 -9.37 -3.95 9.55
N VAL A 387 -10.41 -4.75 9.35
CA VAL A 387 -10.76 -5.39 8.09
C VAL A 387 -12.05 -4.76 7.60
N VAL A 388 -12.02 -4.05 6.47
CA VAL A 388 -13.21 -3.47 5.84
C VAL A 388 -13.73 -4.43 4.79
N ILE A 389 -15.04 -4.68 4.85
CA ILE A 389 -15.73 -5.64 4.02
C ILE A 389 -16.92 -4.94 3.38
N GLU A 390 -17.06 -5.12 2.07
CA GLU A 390 -18.29 -4.76 1.36
C GLU A 390 -19.10 -6.03 1.10
N SER A 391 -20.31 -6.07 1.65
CA SER A 391 -21.25 -7.19 1.50
C SER A 391 -22.51 -6.76 0.79
N ARG A 392 -23.14 -7.68 0.05
CA ARG A 392 -24.44 -7.44 -0.60
C ARG A 392 -25.58 -7.58 0.39
N VAL A 393 -26.47 -6.58 0.43
CA VAL A 393 -27.75 -6.67 1.16
C VAL A 393 -28.90 -6.92 0.18
N SER A 394 -28.89 -6.25 -0.97
CA SER A 394 -29.90 -6.40 -2.04
C SER A 394 -29.27 -6.29 -3.43
N SER A 395 -30.07 -6.28 -4.49
CA SER A 395 -29.57 -6.03 -5.86
C SER A 395 -28.92 -4.65 -6.01
N VAL A 396 -29.38 -3.66 -5.25
CA VAL A 396 -28.97 -2.25 -5.34
C VAL A 396 -28.34 -1.70 -4.06
N THR A 397 -28.32 -2.48 -2.98
CA THR A 397 -27.81 -2.08 -1.67
C THR A 397 -26.61 -2.93 -1.27
N LYS A 398 -25.54 -2.26 -0.85
CA LYS A 398 -24.38 -2.88 -0.18
C LYS A 398 -24.27 -2.39 1.25
N LYS A 399 -23.56 -3.15 2.07
CA LYS A 399 -23.19 -2.79 3.43
C LYS A 399 -21.67 -2.79 3.56
N VAL A 400 -21.13 -1.70 4.08
CA VAL A 400 -19.71 -1.59 4.47
C VAL A 400 -19.62 -1.94 5.95
N THR A 401 -18.84 -2.96 6.28
CA THR A 401 -18.65 -3.47 7.65
C THR A 401 -17.18 -3.37 8.01
N ILE A 402 -16.85 -2.89 9.20
CA ILE A 402 -15.49 -2.86 9.73
C ILE A 402 -15.39 -3.85 10.88
N VAL A 403 -14.51 -4.84 10.71
CA VAL A 403 -14.26 -5.93 11.66
C VAL A 403 -12.87 -5.75 12.29
N GLU A 404 -12.78 -5.96 13.60
CA GLU A 404 -11.51 -5.98 14.33
C GLU A 404 -10.71 -7.24 14.02
N GLY A 405 -9.47 -7.07 13.57
CA GLY A 405 -8.62 -8.17 13.10
C GLY A 405 -8.17 -9.13 14.20
N SER A 406 -8.09 -8.69 15.46
CA SER A 406 -7.67 -9.55 16.58
C SER A 406 -8.78 -10.43 17.14
N SER A 407 -10.03 -9.95 17.11
CA SER A 407 -11.17 -10.58 17.80
C SER A 407 -12.28 -11.06 16.86
N GLY A 408 -12.35 -10.53 15.63
CA GLY A 408 -13.49 -10.72 14.73
C GLY A 408 -14.72 -9.88 15.11
N ALA A 409 -14.63 -8.97 16.08
CA ALA A 409 -15.74 -8.14 16.50
C ALA A 409 -16.09 -7.08 15.45
N ILE A 410 -17.38 -6.91 15.16
CA ILE A 410 -17.85 -5.84 14.28
C ILE A 410 -17.83 -4.53 15.05
N LYS A 411 -17.10 -3.53 14.56
CA LYS A 411 -16.91 -2.23 15.21
C LYS A 411 -17.81 -1.14 14.61
N TRP A 412 -18.12 -1.24 13.32
CA TRP A 412 -18.88 -0.23 12.61
C TRP A 412 -19.51 -0.76 11.31
N GLU A 413 -20.69 -0.24 10.95
CA GLU A 413 -21.44 -0.65 9.77
C GLU A 413 -22.18 0.53 9.14
N VAL A 414 -22.31 0.56 7.81
CA VAL A 414 -23.24 1.45 7.10
C VAL A 414 -23.81 0.77 5.84
N GLU A 415 -25.06 1.05 5.53
CA GLU A 415 -25.69 0.65 4.27
C GLU A 415 -25.66 1.79 3.25
N LEU A 416 -25.35 1.45 2.00
CA LEU A 416 -25.24 2.35 0.88
C LEU A 416 -25.93 1.73 -0.32
N LEU A 417 -26.55 2.56 -1.16
CA LEU A 417 -26.86 2.12 -2.52
C LEU A 417 -25.56 2.06 -3.31
N SER A 418 -25.44 1.04 -4.15
CA SER A 418 -24.26 0.86 -4.98
C SER A 418 -24.62 0.12 -6.25
N GLU A 419 -24.03 0.56 -7.34
CA GLU A 419 -24.01 -0.22 -8.56
C GLU A 419 -23.08 -1.43 -8.40
N ILE A 420 -23.26 -2.41 -9.29
CA ILE A 420 -22.46 -3.64 -9.33
C ILE A 420 -20.98 -3.34 -9.61
N GLN A 421 -20.67 -2.21 -10.26
CA GLN A 421 -19.32 -1.86 -10.73
C GLN A 421 -18.56 -0.84 -9.84
N SER A 422 -19.02 -0.57 -8.62
CA SER A 422 -18.34 0.36 -7.69
C SER A 422 -16.93 -0.11 -7.31
N PRO A 423 -15.87 0.72 -7.32
CA PRO A 423 -14.48 0.28 -7.14
C PRO A 423 -14.18 -0.21 -5.71
N LYS A 424 -13.03 -0.86 -5.52
CA LYS A 424 -12.57 -1.32 -4.19
C LYS A 424 -12.42 -0.11 -3.24
N PRO A 425 -12.77 -0.23 -1.94
CA PRO A 425 -12.47 0.81 -0.96
C PRO A 425 -10.96 1.06 -0.82
N ALA A 426 -10.58 2.19 -0.23
CA ALA A 426 -9.19 2.50 0.12
C ALA A 426 -9.06 2.86 1.61
N SER A 427 -7.86 2.68 2.18
CA SER A 427 -7.54 3.10 3.54
C SER A 427 -6.26 3.92 3.58
N LEU A 428 -6.21 4.89 4.48
CA LEU A 428 -5.03 5.75 4.67
C LEU A 428 -4.75 5.93 6.15
N ALA A 429 -3.51 5.65 6.55
CA ALA A 429 -3.12 5.73 7.96
C ALA A 429 -2.97 7.18 8.42
N THR A 430 -3.43 7.46 9.62
CA THR A 430 -3.43 8.77 10.26
C THR A 430 -2.46 8.80 11.44
N ALA A 431 -2.03 10.00 11.83
CA ALA A 431 -1.05 10.20 12.90
C ALA A 431 -1.56 9.81 14.29
N ASP A 432 -2.88 9.78 14.50
CA ASP A 432 -3.52 9.27 15.72
C ASP A 432 -3.63 7.73 15.74
N ARG A 433 -2.90 7.06 14.83
CA ARG A 433 -2.77 5.61 14.69
C ARG A 433 -4.04 4.88 14.28
N ARG A 434 -4.98 5.58 13.65
CA ARG A 434 -6.14 5.00 12.99
C ARG A 434 -5.95 5.04 11.48
N SER A 435 -6.96 4.59 10.75
CA SER A 435 -7.08 4.83 9.32
C SER A 435 -8.34 5.63 9.03
N ILE A 436 -8.27 6.51 8.04
CA ILE A 436 -9.47 6.89 7.32
C ILE A 436 -9.82 5.77 6.33
N PHE A 437 -11.10 5.61 6.07
CA PHE A 437 -11.63 4.65 5.12
C PHE A 437 -12.44 5.39 4.06
N LEU A 438 -12.16 5.07 2.80
CA LEU A 438 -12.73 5.71 1.62
C LEU A 438 -13.51 4.67 0.83
N PHE A 439 -14.80 4.90 0.58
CA PHE A 439 -15.64 3.97 -0.15
C PHE A 439 -16.68 4.71 -0.99
N TRP A 440 -17.06 4.08 -2.11
CA TRP A 440 -17.99 4.63 -3.08
C TRP A 440 -19.41 4.11 -2.85
N GLY A 441 -20.42 4.94 -3.09
CA GLY A 441 -21.82 4.54 -3.01
C GLY A 441 -22.74 5.75 -2.95
N LEU A 442 -23.98 5.54 -2.49
CA LEU A 442 -24.93 6.61 -2.19
C LEU A 442 -25.57 6.34 -0.84
N TYR A 443 -25.34 7.25 0.10
CA TYR A 443 -26.02 7.22 1.40
C TYR A 443 -27.42 7.83 1.26
N GLN A 444 -28.45 7.06 1.63
CA GLN A 444 -29.83 7.56 1.60
C GLN A 444 -30.16 8.28 2.90
N ASN A 445 -30.05 9.61 2.90
CA ASN A 445 -30.39 10.39 4.08
C ASN A 445 -31.90 10.65 4.21
N GLU A 446 -32.69 10.49 3.14
CA GLU A 446 -34.11 10.82 3.14
C GLU A 446 -34.96 9.78 2.39
N ARG A 447 -35.82 9.07 3.11
CA ARG A 447 -36.86 8.19 2.56
C ARG A 447 -37.97 8.93 1.79
N ASN A 448 -37.85 10.24 1.54
CA ASN A 448 -38.99 11.11 1.22
C ASN A 448 -39.02 11.74 -0.18
N GLU A 449 -38.08 11.44 -1.08
CA GLU A 449 -38.26 11.83 -2.48
C GLU A 449 -38.73 10.64 -3.31
N THR A 450 -40.03 10.65 -3.63
CA THR A 450 -40.66 9.89 -4.73
C THR A 450 -40.20 10.39 -6.10
N GLY A 451 -38.89 10.64 -6.25
CA GLY A 451 -38.24 10.98 -7.50
C GLY A 451 -37.81 9.70 -8.22
N SER A 452 -38.09 9.64 -9.52
CA SER A 452 -37.78 8.49 -10.38
C SER A 452 -36.30 8.08 -10.26
N TRP A 453 -36.08 6.94 -9.61
CA TRP A 453 -34.79 6.27 -9.41
C TRP A 453 -34.04 5.91 -10.69
N HIS A 454 -34.64 6.09 -11.86
CA HIS A 454 -34.02 5.77 -13.14
C HIS A 454 -32.96 6.78 -13.60
N GLY A 455 -32.97 8.02 -13.07
CA GLY A 455 -32.00 9.07 -13.46
C GLY A 455 -30.74 9.15 -12.58
N SER A 456 -30.75 8.58 -11.38
CA SER A 456 -29.64 8.63 -10.40
C SER A 456 -28.72 7.40 -10.44
N GLN A 457 -29.00 6.42 -11.32
CA GLN A 457 -28.36 5.10 -11.33
C GLN A 457 -26.89 5.08 -11.75
N GLN A 458 -26.30 6.23 -12.11
CA GLN A 458 -24.91 6.32 -12.57
C GLN A 458 -24.04 7.23 -11.70
N GLN A 459 -24.61 7.88 -10.68
CA GLN A 459 -23.87 8.83 -9.87
C GLN A 459 -23.39 8.17 -8.57
N GLN A 460 -22.12 7.78 -8.52
CA GLN A 460 -21.51 7.31 -7.28
C GLN A 460 -20.86 8.48 -6.54
N ARG A 461 -20.88 8.43 -5.20
CA ARG A 461 -20.24 9.43 -4.33
C ARG A 461 -19.17 8.76 -3.47
N LEU A 462 -18.09 9.49 -3.26
CA LEU A 462 -16.99 9.08 -2.41
C LEU A 462 -17.25 9.56 -0.97
N TYR A 463 -17.29 8.61 -0.04
CA TYR A 463 -17.41 8.87 1.38
C TYR A 463 -16.09 8.64 2.11
N LEU A 464 -15.84 9.46 3.12
CA LEU A 464 -14.75 9.29 4.09
C LEU A 464 -15.34 9.01 5.48
N PHE A 465 -14.87 7.92 6.08
CA PHE A 465 -15.13 7.53 7.45
C PHE A 465 -13.85 7.54 8.28
N HIS A 466 -13.94 7.91 9.56
CA HIS A 466 -12.83 7.76 10.51
C HIS A 466 -13.35 7.39 11.90
N PRO A 467 -12.72 6.42 12.60
CA PRO A 467 -13.25 5.88 13.86
C PRO A 467 -13.35 6.89 15.02
N SER A 468 -12.65 8.02 14.96
CA SER A 468 -12.76 9.06 16.02
C SER A 468 -14.10 9.78 16.04
N LEU A 469 -14.84 9.77 14.93
CA LEU A 469 -16.18 10.35 14.79
C LEU A 469 -17.10 9.28 14.17
N PRO A 470 -17.43 8.21 14.92
CA PRO A 470 -18.06 7.02 14.36
C PRO A 470 -19.48 7.26 13.82
N THR A 471 -20.11 8.38 14.20
CA THR A 471 -21.45 8.80 13.77
C THR A 471 -21.42 9.77 12.59
N VAL A 472 -20.27 9.97 11.94
CA VAL A 472 -20.09 10.97 10.88
C VAL A 472 -19.53 10.32 9.62
N LEU A 473 -20.10 10.69 8.47
CA LEU A 473 -19.52 10.48 7.14
C LEU A 473 -19.28 11.83 6.46
N LEU A 474 -18.16 11.95 5.75
CA LEU A 474 -17.93 13.08 4.85
C LEU A 474 -18.15 12.65 3.41
N GLU A 475 -19.04 13.33 2.71
CA GLU A 475 -19.20 13.21 1.26
C GLU A 475 -18.22 14.15 0.55
N LEU A 476 -17.30 13.60 -0.25
CA LEU A 476 -16.16 14.33 -0.81
C LEU A 476 -16.35 14.72 -2.29
N SER A 477 -16.62 13.73 -3.14
CA SER A 477 -16.70 13.92 -4.58
C SER A 477 -17.69 12.95 -5.21
N ASN A 478 -18.09 13.22 -6.44
CA ASN A 478 -18.94 12.34 -7.23
C ASN A 478 -18.27 11.93 -8.55
N SER A 479 -18.73 10.83 -9.13
CA SER A 479 -18.40 10.41 -10.49
C SER A 479 -19.66 9.93 -11.18
N THR A 480 -19.83 10.32 -12.45
CA THR A 480 -20.86 9.79 -13.35
C THR A 480 -20.30 8.75 -14.32
N GLU A 481 -18.98 8.74 -14.49
CA GLU A 481 -18.26 7.80 -15.36
C GLU A 481 -17.91 6.52 -14.58
N PRO A 482 -17.86 5.35 -15.25
CA PRO A 482 -17.39 4.11 -14.65
C PRO A 482 -15.98 4.26 -14.08
N ILE A 483 -15.79 3.88 -12.82
CA ILE A 483 -14.50 3.92 -12.15
C ILE A 483 -13.78 2.59 -12.38
N VAL A 484 -12.70 2.65 -13.14
CA VAL A 484 -11.89 1.49 -13.49
C VAL A 484 -10.94 1.10 -12.36
N ALA A 485 -10.28 2.09 -11.77
CA ALA A 485 -9.42 1.92 -10.60
C ALA A 485 -9.50 3.15 -9.69
N PHE A 486 -9.37 2.90 -8.38
CA PHE A 486 -9.40 3.91 -7.34
C PHE A 486 -8.37 3.55 -6.27
N GLU A 487 -7.54 4.52 -5.89
CA GLU A 487 -6.52 4.32 -4.86
C GLU A 487 -6.42 5.53 -3.93
N GLY A 488 -6.18 5.27 -2.65
CA GLY A 488 -5.86 6.28 -1.64
C GLY A 488 -4.44 6.11 -1.16
N LEU A 489 -3.57 7.10 -1.39
CA LEU A 489 -2.15 6.97 -1.05
C LEU A 489 -1.52 8.29 -0.56
N LEU A 490 -0.36 8.16 0.08
CA LEU A 490 0.49 9.29 0.43
C LEU A 490 1.52 9.51 -0.67
N PHE A 491 1.39 10.64 -1.37
CA PHE A 491 2.35 11.04 -2.40
C PHE A 491 3.68 11.46 -1.78
N GLU A 492 3.64 12.09 -0.61
CA GLU A 492 4.82 12.42 0.16
C GLU A 492 4.68 11.85 1.56
N ARG A 493 5.77 11.28 2.09
CA ARG A 493 5.81 10.67 3.43
C ARG A 493 5.23 11.63 4.47
N SER A 494 4.08 11.23 5.02
CA SER A 494 3.37 11.88 6.13
C SER A 494 2.81 13.28 5.86
N ARG A 495 2.62 13.68 4.59
CA ARG A 495 2.15 15.05 4.25
C ARG A 495 1.00 15.11 3.27
N HIS A 496 1.09 14.41 2.15
CA HIS A 496 0.17 14.60 1.02
C HIS A 496 -0.69 13.38 0.78
N ALA A 497 -1.75 13.26 1.59
CA ALA A 497 -2.83 12.31 1.33
C ALA A 497 -3.66 12.77 0.14
N CYS A 498 -3.72 11.91 -0.87
CA CYS A 498 -4.50 12.12 -2.07
C CYS A 498 -5.27 10.83 -2.38
N TYR A 499 -6.31 10.98 -3.19
CA TYR A 499 -6.89 9.85 -3.88
C TYR A 499 -6.73 10.03 -5.39
N VAL A 500 -6.70 8.90 -6.09
CA VAL A 500 -6.47 8.82 -7.51
C VAL A 500 -7.62 8.04 -8.15
N LEU A 501 -8.07 8.52 -9.30
CA LEU A 501 -9.16 7.95 -10.05
C LEU A 501 -8.74 7.70 -11.48
N LEU A 502 -8.99 6.48 -11.95
CA LEU A 502 -8.96 6.10 -13.35
C LEU A 502 -10.39 5.81 -13.80
N VAL A 503 -10.93 6.63 -14.68
CA VAL A 503 -12.31 6.52 -15.18
C VAL A 503 -12.33 6.39 -16.70
N GLY A 504 -13.36 5.75 -17.25
CA GLY A 504 -13.55 5.56 -18.68
C GLY A 504 -13.81 4.12 -19.08
N PRO A 505 -13.78 3.80 -20.39
CA PRO A 505 -14.00 2.44 -20.86
C PRO A 505 -12.88 1.50 -20.44
N GLN A 506 -13.23 0.28 -20.03
CA GLN A 506 -12.27 -0.78 -19.76
C GLN A 506 -11.92 -1.56 -21.02
N VAL A 507 -10.73 -2.16 -21.06
CA VAL A 507 -10.32 -3.07 -22.14
C VAL A 507 -11.38 -4.16 -22.36
N GLY A 508 -11.72 -4.40 -23.63
CA GLY A 508 -12.86 -5.23 -24.05
C GLY A 508 -14.11 -4.43 -24.42
N SER A 509 -14.19 -3.16 -24.01
CA SER A 509 -15.21 -2.20 -24.50
C SER A 509 -14.69 -1.41 -25.70
N TYR A 510 -15.58 -0.66 -26.37
CA TYR A 510 -15.16 0.25 -27.44
C TYR A 510 -14.25 1.35 -26.87
N PRO A 511 -13.10 1.65 -27.52
CA PRO A 511 -12.20 2.72 -27.07
C PRO A 511 -12.91 4.07 -26.97
N GLY A 512 -12.49 4.87 -25.99
CA GLY A 512 -13.10 6.17 -25.72
C GLY A 512 -12.15 7.06 -24.94
N ARG A 513 -12.70 7.92 -24.08
CA ARG A 513 -11.90 8.83 -23.27
C ARG A 513 -11.63 8.20 -21.90
N VAL A 514 -10.36 7.92 -21.61
CA VAL A 514 -9.89 7.48 -20.29
C VAL A 514 -9.30 8.69 -19.57
N ILE A 515 -9.65 8.90 -18.30
CA ILE A 515 -9.15 10.02 -17.50
C ILE A 515 -8.49 9.49 -16.23
N LEU A 516 -7.20 9.80 -16.07
CA LEU A 516 -6.46 9.67 -14.82
C LEU A 516 -6.52 11.00 -14.08
N SER A 517 -6.85 10.98 -12.79
CA SER A 517 -6.87 12.21 -11.98
C SER A 517 -6.36 11.97 -10.57
N LYS A 518 -5.69 12.99 -10.02
CA LYS A 518 -5.24 13.05 -8.63
C LYS A 518 -5.98 14.20 -7.93
N ARG A 519 -6.49 13.96 -6.72
CA ARG A 519 -7.08 15.01 -5.87
C ARG A 519 -6.55 14.92 -4.44
N LYS A 520 -6.13 16.05 -3.90
CA LYS A 520 -5.63 16.17 -2.53
C LYS A 520 -6.81 16.14 -1.56
N LEU A 521 -6.77 15.18 -0.65
CA LEU A 521 -7.88 14.86 0.23
C LEU A 521 -8.33 16.04 1.11
N LYS A 522 -7.37 16.83 1.61
CA LYS A 522 -7.66 17.98 2.47
C LYS A 522 -8.47 19.08 1.77
N GLU A 523 -8.28 19.27 0.46
CA GLU A 523 -9.04 20.27 -0.29
C GLU A 523 -10.51 19.82 -0.38
N ASP A 524 -10.75 18.54 -0.69
CA ASP A 524 -12.11 18.00 -0.80
C ASP A 524 -12.79 17.88 0.57
N ILE A 525 -12.04 17.67 1.66
CA ILE A 525 -12.58 17.76 3.04
C ILE A 525 -13.14 19.15 3.33
N PHE A 526 -12.44 20.21 2.89
CA PHE A 526 -12.87 21.59 3.18
C PHE A 526 -14.23 21.93 2.54
N SER A 527 -14.49 21.40 1.33
CA SER A 527 -15.75 21.57 0.61
C SER A 527 -16.75 20.42 0.82
N SER A 528 -16.47 19.48 1.74
CA SER A 528 -17.28 18.27 1.92
C SER A 528 -18.64 18.54 2.56
N HIS A 529 -19.60 17.67 2.25
CA HIS A 529 -20.90 17.63 2.93
C HIS A 529 -20.84 16.66 4.11
N VAL A 530 -21.21 17.13 5.31
CA VAL A 530 -21.18 16.33 6.54
C VAL A 530 -22.50 15.60 6.68
N ILE A 531 -22.43 14.29 6.90
CA ILE A 531 -23.59 13.43 7.10
C ILE A 531 -23.53 12.86 8.51
N TRP A 532 -24.56 13.14 9.28
CA TRP A 532 -24.76 12.59 10.62
C TRP A 532 -25.53 11.27 10.52
N LEU A 533 -24.87 10.17 10.88
CA LEU A 533 -25.49 8.83 10.90
C LEU A 533 -26.52 8.69 12.03
N ASN A 534 -26.40 9.53 13.06
CA ASN A 534 -27.40 9.69 14.11
C ASN A 534 -28.31 10.89 13.79
N GLN A 535 -29.57 10.82 14.23
CA GLN A 535 -30.58 11.84 13.94
C GLN A 535 -30.31 13.22 14.59
N MET A 536 -29.31 13.33 15.46
CA MET A 536 -28.98 14.56 16.17
C MET A 536 -27.50 14.91 15.96
N PRO A 537 -27.20 16.03 15.27
CA PRO A 537 -25.84 16.54 15.17
C PRO A 537 -25.23 16.76 16.56
N GLN A 538 -24.02 16.25 16.77
CA GLN A 538 -23.30 16.41 18.03
C GLN A 538 -22.38 17.63 18.03
N ASP A 539 -22.11 18.20 16.85
CA ASP A 539 -21.26 19.37 16.64
C ASP A 539 -21.71 20.10 15.36
N SER A 540 -21.10 21.24 15.05
CA SER A 540 -21.30 21.91 13.77
C SER A 540 -20.52 21.24 12.64
N ASP A 541 -21.08 21.27 11.43
CA ASP A 541 -20.42 20.74 10.23
C ASP A 541 -19.05 21.37 10.00
N GLN A 542 -18.89 22.67 10.31
CA GLN A 542 -17.61 23.35 10.17
C GLN A 542 -16.56 22.80 11.14
N ASN A 543 -16.92 22.51 12.39
CA ASN A 543 -16.00 21.93 13.36
C ASN A 543 -15.56 20.52 12.95
N VAL A 544 -16.47 19.74 12.38
CA VAL A 544 -16.16 18.43 11.80
C VAL A 544 -15.15 18.56 10.65
N ARG A 545 -15.41 19.43 9.66
CA ARG A 545 -14.48 19.66 8.55
C ARG A 545 -13.11 20.15 9.05
N ASP A 546 -13.10 21.07 10.01
CA ASP A 546 -11.87 21.57 10.64
C ASP A 546 -11.07 20.45 11.31
N TYR A 547 -11.74 19.55 12.03
CA TYR A 547 -11.13 18.38 12.66
C TYR A 547 -10.43 17.49 11.63
N PHE A 548 -11.14 17.11 10.56
CA PHE A 548 -10.58 16.28 9.48
C PHE A 548 -9.48 17.00 8.70
N HIS A 549 -9.62 18.31 8.46
CA HIS A 549 -8.61 19.10 7.78
C HIS A 549 -7.29 19.20 8.58
N ARG A 550 -7.37 19.24 9.91
CA ARG A 550 -6.20 19.26 10.81
C ARG A 550 -5.52 17.89 10.94
N MET A 551 -6.19 16.82 10.53
CA MET A 551 -5.64 15.46 10.58
C MET A 551 -4.32 15.37 9.82
N ARG A 552 -3.38 14.63 10.40
CA ARG A 552 -2.08 14.33 9.80
C ARG A 552 -2.05 12.87 9.39
N PHE A 553 -1.29 12.58 8.35
CA PHE A 553 -1.18 11.25 7.78
C PHE A 553 0.18 10.64 8.07
N ARG A 554 0.27 9.32 7.99
CA ARG A 554 1.52 8.56 8.13
C ARG A 554 1.51 7.37 7.19
N THR A 555 2.65 6.76 6.96
CA THR A 555 2.73 5.47 6.29
C THR A 555 2.15 4.38 7.20
N PHE A 556 1.35 3.47 6.64
CA PHE A 556 0.93 2.25 7.33
C PHE A 556 2.15 1.35 7.55
N GLY A 557 2.25 0.63 8.67
CA GLY A 557 3.46 -0.11 9.09
C GLY A 557 3.19 -1.47 9.71
#